data_AF-A0A7Y4VTV9-F1
#
_entry.id   AF-A0A7Y4VTV9-F1
#
_cell.length_a   1.000
_cell.length_b   1.000
_cell.length_c   1.000
_cell.angle_alpha   90.00
_cell.angle_beta   90.00
_cell.angle_gamma   90.00
#
_symmetry.space_group_name_H-M   'P 1'
#
loop_
_entity.id
_entity.type
_entity.pdbx_description
1 polymer ?
#
loop_
_entity_poly.entity_id
_entity_poly.type
_entity_poly.pdbx_seq_one_letter_code
_entity_poly.pdbx_strand_id
1 'polypeptide(L)'
;MAESTHNNCEGLLGSLSDYIDGELGAELCRQIEKHIAECEDCRIVVDTTRKTIDLVHASNDPQTGLPDDVRSRLFKRLNLDDYLKPSAK
;
A
#
# COMPACT_ATOMS: atom_id res chain seq x y z
N MET A 1 -31.21 3.64 3.14
CA MET A 1 -30.11 4.29 2.40
C MET A 1 -29.28 4.98 3.45
N ALA A 2 -28.06 4.51 3.70
CA ALA A 2 -27.26 4.99 4.83
C ALA A 2 -26.70 6.37 4.49
N GLU A 3 -27.13 7.38 5.23
CA GLU A 3 -26.57 8.72 5.18
C GLU A 3 -25.22 8.67 5.91
N SER A 4 -24.13 8.49 5.15
CA SER A 4 -22.77 8.59 5.66
C SER A 4 -22.53 10.04 6.12
N THR A 5 -22.37 10.23 7.42
CA THR A 5 -22.12 11.53 8.05
C THR A 5 -20.77 12.08 7.55
N HIS A 6 -20.85 13.04 6.63
CA HIS A 6 -19.79 13.47 5.72
C HIS A 6 -18.90 14.58 6.30
N ASN A 7 -18.35 14.42 7.51
CA ASN A 7 -17.71 15.55 8.20
C ASN A 7 -16.18 15.70 8.02
N ASN A 8 -15.49 14.89 7.22
CA ASN A 8 -14.10 15.18 6.83
C ASN A 8 -13.55 14.37 5.64
N CYS A 9 -14.40 13.62 4.92
CA CYS A 9 -13.95 12.68 3.89
C CYS A 9 -13.34 13.40 2.67
N GLU A 10 -13.84 14.60 2.32
CA GLU A 10 -13.37 15.37 1.17
C GLU A 10 -11.93 15.86 1.35
N GLY A 11 -11.57 16.31 2.55
CA GLY A 11 -10.20 16.71 2.90
C GLY A 11 -9.23 15.54 2.86
N LEU A 12 -9.70 14.34 3.24
CA LEU A 12 -8.93 13.11 3.09
C LEU A 12 -8.68 12.78 1.62
N LEU A 13 -9.72 12.79 0.77
CA LEU A 13 -9.59 12.45 -0.65
C LEU A 13 -8.59 13.35 -1.36
N GLY A 14 -8.54 14.64 -1.01
CA GLY A 14 -7.55 15.58 -1.55
C GLY A 14 -6.10 15.28 -1.13
N SER A 15 -5.89 14.66 0.03
CA SER A 15 -4.56 14.31 0.57
C SER A 15 -4.20 12.84 0.35
N LEU A 16 -5.09 12.07 -0.28
CA LEU A 16 -4.98 10.61 -0.36
C LEU A 16 -3.87 10.18 -1.32
N SER A 17 -3.63 10.91 -2.41
CA SER A 17 -2.54 10.60 -3.34
C SER A 17 -1.20 10.72 -2.62
N ASP A 18 -0.88 11.89 -2.07
CA ASP A 18 0.33 12.13 -1.28
C ASP A 18 0.51 11.12 -0.14
N TYR A 19 -0.58 10.69 0.51
CA TYR A 19 -0.52 9.65 1.55
C TYR A 19 -0.10 8.29 0.99
N ILE A 20 -0.65 7.89 -0.15
CA ILE A 20 -0.34 6.59 -0.78
C ILE A 20 1.08 6.60 -1.37
N ASP A 21 1.49 7.73 -1.96
CA ASP A 21 2.83 7.94 -2.52
C ASP A 21 3.91 8.11 -1.42
N GLY A 22 3.51 8.34 -0.18
CA GLY A 22 4.40 8.48 0.97
C GLY A 22 5.09 9.85 1.08
N GLU A 23 4.59 10.84 0.33
CA GLU A 23 5.09 12.22 0.31
C GLU A 23 4.42 13.11 1.37
N LEU A 24 3.36 12.60 2.00
CA LEU A 24 2.62 13.32 3.02
C LEU A 24 3.40 13.45 4.34
N GLY A 25 3.36 14.64 4.94
CA GLY A 25 3.97 14.88 6.25
C GLY A 25 3.39 14.02 7.36
N ALA A 26 4.23 13.60 8.31
CA ALA A 26 3.88 12.67 9.39
C ALA A 26 2.65 13.09 10.22
N GLU A 27 2.42 14.39 10.42
CA GLU A 27 1.26 14.88 11.17
C GLU A 27 -0.06 14.63 10.42
N LEU A 28 -0.03 14.81 9.11
CA LEU A 28 -1.22 14.64 8.27
C LEU A 28 -1.47 13.15 8.01
N CYS A 29 -0.42 12.33 7.90
CA CYS A 29 -0.54 10.85 7.91
C CYS A 29 -1.33 10.36 9.14
N ARG A 30 -0.96 10.83 10.35
CA ARG A 30 -1.67 10.41 11.58
C ARG A 30 -3.15 10.79 11.59
N GLN A 31 -3.49 11.96 11.05
CA GLN A 31 -4.88 12.40 10.94
C GLN A 31 -5.67 11.52 9.97
N ILE A 32 -5.04 11.16 8.84
CA ILE A 32 -5.61 10.25 7.85
C ILE A 32 -5.81 8.84 8.44
N GLU A 33 -4.80 8.29 9.11
CA GLU A 33 -4.88 6.98 9.75
C GLU A 33 -6.00 6.92 10.78
N LYS A 34 -6.13 7.96 11.61
CA LYS A 34 -7.23 8.09 12.56
C LYS A 34 -8.59 8.09 11.85
N HIS A 35 -8.74 8.87 10.77
CA HIS A 35 -9.98 8.93 10.03
C HIS A 35 -10.35 7.59 9.38
N ILE A 36 -9.39 6.90 8.76
CA ILE A 36 -9.59 5.58 8.14
C ILE A 36 -9.97 4.52 9.18
N ALA A 37 -9.53 4.67 10.43
CA ALA A 37 -9.94 3.79 11.53
C ALA A 37 -11.40 4.01 11.96
N GLU A 38 -11.94 5.22 11.79
CA GLU A 38 -13.29 5.61 12.23
C GLU A 38 -14.32 5.63 11.08
N CYS A 39 -13.88 5.64 9.81
CA CYS A 39 -14.74 5.74 8.63
C CYS A 39 -14.56 4.55 7.67
N GLU A 40 -15.59 3.72 7.57
CA GLU A 40 -15.60 2.54 6.69
C GLU A 40 -15.52 2.91 5.20
N ASP A 41 -16.25 3.93 4.76
CA ASP A 41 -16.25 4.39 3.36
C ASP A 41 -14.83 4.77 2.90
N CYS A 42 -14.14 5.59 3.70
CA CYS A 42 -12.78 6.02 3.41
C CYS A 42 -11.78 4.86 3.43
N ARG A 43 -11.97 3.89 4.34
CA ARG A 43 -11.15 2.67 4.39
C ARG A 43 -11.31 1.85 3.11
N ILE A 44 -12.52 1.69 2.61
CA ILE A 44 -12.79 0.99 1.34
C ILE A 44 -12.11 1.70 0.18
N VAL A 45 -12.20 3.03 0.11
CA VAL A 45 -11.55 3.82 -0.94
C VAL A 45 -10.03 3.63 -0.91
N VAL A 46 -9.38 3.78 0.25
CA VAL A 46 -7.92 3.62 0.37
C VAL A 46 -7.47 2.20 -0.01
N ASP A 47 -8.17 1.19 0.46
CA ASP A 47 -7.87 -0.22 0.15
C ASP A 47 -8.02 -0.52 -1.34
N THR A 48 -9.12 -0.05 -1.95
CA THR A 48 -9.39 -0.25 -3.37
C THR A 48 -8.33 0.46 -4.22
N THR A 49 -7.98 1.71 -3.90
CA THR A 49 -6.94 2.46 -4.62
C THR A 49 -5.58 1.76 -4.53
N ARG A 50 -5.18 1.29 -3.34
CA ARG A 50 -3.93 0.51 -3.17
C ARG A 50 -3.92 -0.75 -4.01
N LYS A 51 -5.03 -1.51 -4.03
CA LYS A 51 -5.16 -2.69 -4.89
C LYS A 51 -5.07 -2.36 -6.36
N THR A 52 -5.68 -1.25 -6.80
CA THR A 52 -5.57 -0.79 -8.19
C THR A 52 -4.13 -0.49 -8.55
N ILE A 53 -3.37 0.18 -7.68
CA ILE A 53 -1.94 0.46 -7.90
C ILE A 53 -1.14 -0.84 -8.00
N ASP A 54 -1.37 -1.78 -7.09
CA ASP A 54 -0.70 -3.09 -7.11
C ASP A 54 -0.98 -3.86 -8.41
N LEU A 55 -2.24 -3.88 -8.85
CA LEU A 55 -2.64 -4.48 -10.13
C LEU A 55 -1.97 -3.80 -11.32
N VAL A 56 -1.91 -2.47 -11.34
CA VAL A 56 -1.23 -1.70 -12.40
C VAL A 56 0.26 -2.02 -12.41
N HIS A 57 0.94 -2.01 -11.26
CA HIS A 57 2.35 -2.39 -11.17
C HIS A 57 2.60 -3.83 -11.62
N ALA A 58 1.77 -4.79 -11.19
CA ALA A 58 1.90 -6.19 -11.58
C ALA A 58 1.67 -6.41 -13.07
N SER A 59 0.78 -5.64 -13.71
CA SER A 59 0.49 -5.75 -15.14
C SER A 59 1.47 -4.97 -16.02
N ASN A 60 2.22 -4.01 -15.46
CA ASN A 60 3.25 -3.24 -16.16
C ASN A 60 4.67 -3.81 -16.01
N ASP A 61 4.89 -4.93 -15.32
CA ASP A 61 6.24 -5.50 -15.17
C ASP A 61 6.62 -6.42 -16.34
N PRO A 62 7.57 -6.03 -17.22
CA PRO A 62 8.35 -6.99 -17.99
C PRO A 62 9.39 -7.62 -17.07
N GLN A 63 9.00 -8.61 -16.25
CA GLN A 63 9.89 -9.47 -15.44
C GLN A 63 11.31 -8.92 -15.30
N THR A 64 11.49 -7.82 -14.56
CA THR A 64 12.85 -7.38 -14.23
C THR A 64 13.31 -8.25 -13.08
N GLY A 65 13.52 -9.53 -13.40
CA GLY A 65 13.78 -10.60 -12.46
C GLY A 65 14.95 -10.20 -11.58
N LEU A 66 14.64 -9.90 -10.32
CA LEU A 66 15.64 -9.62 -9.30
C LEU A 66 16.61 -10.82 -9.31
N PRO A 67 17.92 -10.63 -9.53
CA PRO A 67 18.84 -11.75 -9.61
C PRO A 67 18.78 -12.57 -8.33
N ASP A 68 18.76 -13.90 -8.47
CA ASP A 68 18.54 -14.82 -7.34
C ASP A 68 19.56 -14.62 -6.21
N ASP A 69 20.81 -14.25 -6.56
CA ASP A 69 21.85 -13.90 -5.59
C ASP A 69 21.48 -12.69 -4.72
N VAL A 70 20.91 -11.65 -5.32
CA VAL A 70 20.47 -10.44 -4.60
C VAL A 70 19.30 -10.79 -3.67
N ARG A 71 18.33 -11.56 -4.17
CA ARG A 71 17.18 -12.05 -3.38
C ARG A 71 17.65 -12.89 -2.19
N SER A 72 18.54 -13.86 -2.44
CA SER A 72 19.09 -14.76 -1.42
C SER A 72 19.87 -14.01 -0.34
N ARG A 73 20.69 -13.02 -0.73
CA ARG A 73 21.43 -12.18 0.22
C ARG A 73 20.50 -11.31 1.07
N LEU A 74 19.47 -10.72 0.47
CA LEU A 74 18.49 -9.91 1.19
C LEU A 74 17.71 -10.73 2.23
N PHE A 75 17.19 -11.89 1.83
CA PHE A 75 16.39 -12.75 2.71
C PHE A 75 17.21 -13.25 3.91
N LYS A 76 18.48 -13.63 3.68
CA LYS A 76 19.41 -13.99 4.77
C LYS A 76 19.65 -12.84 5.75
N ARG A 77 19.75 -11.59 5.27
CA ARG A 77 19.95 -10.43 6.15
C ARG A 77 18.72 -10.10 6.98
N LEU A 78 17.53 -10.38 6.46
CA LEU A 78 16.26 -10.17 7.14
C LEU A 78 15.84 -11.38 8.01
N ASN A 79 16.65 -12.45 8.07
CA ASN A 79 16.31 -13.73 8.71
C ASN A 79 14.99 -14.35 8.16
N LEU A 80 14.77 -14.21 6.85
CA LEU A 80 13.61 -14.73 6.12
C LEU A 80 13.98 -15.97 5.30
N ASP A 81 14.96 -16.75 5.75
CA ASP A 81 15.56 -17.86 5.01
C ASP A 81 14.54 -18.96 4.66
N ASP A 82 13.52 -19.14 5.50
CA ASP A 82 12.41 -20.08 5.30
C ASP A 82 11.60 -19.80 4.02
N TYR A 83 11.56 -18.53 3.58
CA TYR A 83 10.84 -18.10 2.38
C TYR A 83 11.64 -18.26 1.08
N LEU A 84 12.91 -18.69 1.18
CA LEU A 84 13.72 -19.10 0.04
C LEU A 84 13.33 -20.54 -0.38
N LYS A 85 12.07 -20.75 -0.79
CA LYS A 85 11.73 -21.98 -1.51
C LYS A 85 12.53 -22.01 -2.82
N PRO A 86 13.13 -23.16 -3.19
CA PRO A 86 13.84 -23.27 -4.46
C PRO A 86 12.82 -23.06 -5.58
N SER A 87 12.94 -21.94 -6.29
CA SER A 87 12.22 -21.76 -7.55
C SER A 87 12.81 -22.77 -8.52
N ALA A 88 12.08 -23.86 -8.75
CA ALA A 88 12.47 -24.88 -9.70
C ALA A 88 12.64 -24.23 -11.08
N LYS A 89 13.74 -24.62 -11.71
CA LYS A 89 14.23 -24.25 -13.03
C LYS A 89 13.21 -24.51 -14.14
#